data_AF-A0A5D2FRL6-F1
#
_entry.id   AF-A0A5D2FRL6-F1
#
_cell.length_a   1.000
_cell.length_b   1.000
_cell.length_c   1.000
_cell.angle_alpha   90.00
_cell.angle_beta   90.00
_cell.angle_gamma   90.00
#
_symmetry.space_group_name_H-M   'P 1'
#
loop_
_entity.id
_entity.type
_entity.pdbx_description
1 polymer ?
#
loop_
_entity_poly.entity_id
_entity_poly.type
_entity_poly.pdbx_seq_one_letter_code
_entity_poly.pdbx_strand_id
1 'polypeptide(L)'
;MSKRRGLSLEEKREKILQIFYESQDFFLLKELEKLGPKKGVITQSVKDVVQSLVDDDLVSKDKIGTSVYFWSLPSCAGNQDERETALAELKAIELKHNELKEEMVQYADNDPAAFEAMKKAIEVAHGAANRWTDNIFTLRQWCSNNFPEAKEQLEHMYKEIGITDDFDYVEFSPAAIQICAVGDEEGNP
;
A
#
# COMPACT_ATOMS: atom_id res chain seq x y z
N MET A 1 14.70 60.90 15.84
CA MET A 1 15.69 60.10 15.09
C MET A 1 15.46 58.63 15.41
N SER A 2 14.59 57.95 14.66
CA SER A 2 14.30 56.54 14.89
C SER A 2 15.53 55.70 14.58
N LYS A 3 16.05 54.98 15.60
CA LYS A 3 17.11 53.99 15.42
C LYS A 3 16.62 52.97 14.39
N ARG A 4 17.26 52.92 13.22
CA ARG A 4 17.01 51.88 12.22
C ARG A 4 17.24 50.52 12.90
N ARG A 5 16.20 49.71 13.01
CA ARG A 5 16.28 48.34 13.49
C ARG A 5 17.24 47.58 12.56
N GLY A 6 18.25 46.91 13.14
CA GLY A 6 19.19 46.11 12.35
C GLY A 6 18.50 44.91 11.72
N LEU A 7 18.97 44.50 10.53
CA LEU A 7 18.53 43.25 9.89
C LEU A 7 18.87 42.06 10.79
N SER A 8 17.93 41.12 10.89
CA SER A 8 18.12 39.80 11.50
C SER A 8 19.11 38.94 10.70
N LEU A 9 19.55 37.83 11.28
CA LEU A 9 20.51 36.94 10.62
C LEU A 9 19.92 36.33 9.34
N GLU A 10 18.65 35.92 9.39
CA GLU A 10 17.94 35.34 8.24
C GLU A 10 17.74 36.35 7.11
N GLU A 11 17.37 37.59 7.43
CA GLU A 11 17.27 38.66 6.42
C GLU A 11 18.64 38.96 5.78
N LYS A 12 19.75 38.86 6.53
CA LYS A 12 21.09 39.01 5.94
C LYS A 12 21.43 37.86 5.01
N ARG A 13 21.08 36.62 5.38
CA ARG A 13 21.26 35.42 4.56
C ARG A 13 20.53 35.56 3.23
N GLU A 14 19.25 35.94 3.27
CA GLU A 14 18.42 36.15 2.09
C GLU A 14 19.03 37.23 1.17
N LYS A 15 19.52 38.34 1.73
CA LYS A 15 20.17 39.41 0.94
C LYS A 15 21.47 38.98 0.28
N ILE A 16 22.25 38.09 0.91
CA ILE A 16 23.46 37.51 0.30
C ILE A 16 23.08 36.49 -0.79
N LEU A 17 22.11 35.61 -0.54
CA LEU A 17 21.59 34.66 -1.54
C LEU A 17 21.06 35.38 -2.78
N GLN A 18 20.37 36.50 -2.58
CA GLN A 18 19.86 37.34 -3.66
C GLN A 18 20.99 37.86 -4.58
N ILE A 19 22.21 38.09 -4.08
CA ILE A 19 23.36 38.45 -4.92
C ILE A 19 23.71 37.30 -5.86
N PHE A 20 23.76 36.07 -5.34
CA PHE A 20 24.07 34.89 -6.14
C PHE A 20 22.99 34.62 -7.19
N TYR A 21 21.70 34.78 -6.86
CA TYR A 21 20.61 34.49 -7.80
C TYR A 21 20.39 35.57 -8.86
N GLU A 22 20.63 36.84 -8.54
CA GLU A 22 20.53 37.93 -9.52
C GLU A 22 21.68 37.89 -10.53
N SER A 23 22.89 37.55 -10.08
CA SER A 23 24.08 37.53 -10.93
C SER A 23 24.31 36.19 -11.62
N GLN A 24 23.90 35.08 -11.01
CA GLN A 24 24.19 33.71 -11.43
C GLN A 24 25.68 33.48 -11.72
N ASP A 25 26.55 34.10 -10.89
CA ASP A 25 28.00 34.12 -11.08
C ASP A 25 28.75 33.61 -9.84
N PHE A 26 30.06 33.42 -9.99
CA PHE A 26 30.99 33.00 -8.95
C PHE A 26 31.62 34.22 -8.29
N PHE A 27 31.72 34.21 -6.96
CA PHE A 27 32.26 35.32 -6.20
C PHE A 27 33.42 34.90 -5.30
N LEU A 28 34.40 35.79 -5.17
CA LEU A 28 35.37 35.75 -4.10
C LEU A 28 34.79 36.40 -2.83
N LEU A 29 35.30 36.01 -1.66
CA LEU A 29 34.88 36.64 -0.40
C LEU A 29 35.02 38.17 -0.42
N LYS A 30 36.11 38.68 -1.02
CA LYS A 30 36.36 40.12 -1.17
C LYS A 30 35.33 40.84 -2.04
N GLU A 31 34.69 40.13 -2.97
CA GLU A 31 33.65 40.69 -3.84
C GLU A 31 32.31 40.73 -3.10
N LEU A 32 31.99 39.67 -2.35
CA LEU A 32 30.84 39.63 -1.46
C LEU A 32 30.93 40.70 -0.37
N GLU A 33 32.10 40.98 0.19
CA GLU A 33 32.32 42.06 1.15
C GLU A 33 32.06 43.46 0.56
N LYS A 34 32.17 43.63 -0.77
CA LYS A 34 31.84 44.88 -1.47
C LYS A 34 30.36 44.96 -1.88
N LEU A 35 29.74 43.84 -2.23
CA LEU A 35 28.35 43.78 -2.70
C LEU A 35 27.35 43.66 -1.53
N GLY A 36 27.71 42.98 -0.45
CA GLY A 36 26.88 42.81 0.75
C GLY A 36 26.37 44.14 1.34
N PRO A 37 27.23 45.16 1.56
CA PRO A 37 26.81 46.48 2.03
C PRO A 37 25.83 47.18 1.10
N LYS A 38 25.93 46.96 -0.23
CA LYS A 38 24.98 47.52 -1.20
C LYS A 38 23.58 46.92 -1.07
N LYS A 39 23.48 45.69 -0.56
CA LYS A 39 22.22 44.99 -0.26
C LYS A 39 21.77 45.16 1.21
N GLY A 40 22.48 45.98 2.00
CA GLY A 40 22.11 46.32 3.38
C GLY A 40 22.79 45.45 4.46
N VAL A 41 23.64 44.50 4.09
CA VAL A 41 24.37 43.64 5.03
C VAL A 41 25.61 44.38 5.56
N ILE A 42 25.80 44.36 6.88
CA ILE A 42 26.95 45.04 7.52
C ILE A 42 28.25 44.33 7.09
N THR A 43 29.25 45.08 6.62
CA THR A 43 30.52 44.55 6.08
C THR A 43 31.17 43.51 6.99
N GLN A 44 31.24 43.80 8.30
CA GLN A 44 31.85 42.91 9.28
C GLN A 44 31.12 41.56 9.43
N SER A 45 29.84 41.50 9.07
CA SER A 45 29.02 40.28 9.16
C SER A 45 28.95 39.47 7.86
N VAL A 46 29.46 39.98 6.73
CA VAL A 46 29.35 39.29 5.43
C VAL A 46 30.05 37.94 5.48
N LYS A 47 31.25 37.86 6.04
CA LYS A 47 32.01 36.61 6.17
C LYS A 47 31.25 35.56 6.98
N ASP A 48 30.72 35.93 8.14
CA ASP A 48 30.01 34.99 9.03
C ASP A 48 28.69 34.52 8.40
N VAL A 49 27.98 35.41 7.70
CA VAL A 49 26.74 35.07 6.98
C VAL A 49 27.00 34.15 5.78
N VAL A 50 28.07 34.41 5.01
CA VAL A 50 28.48 33.52 3.91
C VAL A 50 28.88 32.15 4.46
N GLN A 51 29.61 32.12 5.59
CA GLN A 51 29.99 30.85 6.21
C GLN A 51 28.77 30.08 6.72
N SER A 52 27.81 30.73 7.40
CA SER A 52 26.57 30.04 7.82
C SER A 52 25.74 29.52 6.64
N LEU A 53 25.76 30.22 5.50
CA LEU A 53 25.11 29.75 4.27
C LEU A 53 25.80 28.53 3.66
N VAL A 54 27.13 28.44 3.79
CA VAL A 54 27.89 27.26 3.37
C VAL A 54 27.65 26.09 4.32
N ASP A 55 27.57 26.35 5.62
CA ASP A 55 27.37 25.30 6.62
C ASP A 55 25.98 24.65 6.50
N ASP A 56 24.98 25.39 6.03
CA ASP A 56 23.62 24.90 5.74
C ASP A 56 23.46 24.44 4.27
N ASP A 57 24.57 24.22 3.54
CA ASP A 57 24.60 23.76 2.13
C ASP A 57 23.82 24.63 1.11
N LEU A 58 23.49 25.88 1.47
CA LEU A 58 22.80 26.83 0.57
C LEU A 58 23.77 27.56 -0.38
N VAL A 59 25.06 27.65 -0.02
CA VAL A 59 26.12 28.23 -0.86
C VAL A 59 27.25 27.21 -0.98
N SER A 60 27.60 26.87 -2.22
CA SER A 60 28.77 26.05 -2.51
C SER A 60 30.05 26.88 -2.42
N LYS A 61 31.13 26.27 -1.92
CA LYS A 61 32.48 26.84 -1.96
C LYS A 61 33.46 25.85 -2.57
N ASP A 62 34.42 26.36 -3.32
CA ASP A 62 35.55 25.56 -3.79
C ASP A 62 36.82 26.40 -3.92
N LYS A 63 37.96 25.76 -3.72
CA LYS A 63 39.27 26.39 -3.76
C LYS A 63 39.97 26.03 -5.06
N ILE A 64 40.10 27.01 -5.94
CA ILE A 64 40.80 26.88 -7.22
C ILE A 64 42.10 27.70 -7.13
N GLY A 65 43.23 26.98 -7.09
CA GLY A 65 44.55 27.58 -6.89
C GLY A 65 44.68 28.26 -5.52
N THR A 66 44.94 29.57 -5.52
CA THR A 66 45.07 30.38 -4.29
C THR A 66 43.75 31.03 -3.85
N SER A 67 42.69 30.90 -4.64
CA SER A 67 41.43 31.63 -4.46
C SER A 67 40.29 30.69 -4.07
N VAL A 68 39.40 31.15 -3.19
CA VAL A 68 38.18 30.44 -2.79
C VAL A 68 36.99 31.14 -3.43
N TYR A 69 36.25 30.39 -4.24
CA TYR A 69 35.05 30.83 -4.94
C TYR A 69 33.82 30.35 -4.20
N PHE A 70 32.79 31.18 -4.21
CA PHE A 70 31.47 30.92 -3.64
C PHE A 70 30.42 31.10 -4.72
N TRP A 71 29.44 30.21 -4.77
CA TRP A 71 28.31 30.31 -5.70
C TRP A 71 27.08 29.62 -5.12
N SER A 72 25.90 30.02 -5.58
CA SER A 72 24.66 29.33 -5.27
C SER A 72 23.75 29.35 -6.48
N LEU A 73 23.18 28.20 -6.80
CA LEU A 73 22.23 28.05 -7.89
C LEU A 73 20.80 28.10 -7.32
N PRO A 74 19.84 28.76 -8.01
CA PRO A 74 18.45 28.77 -7.58
C PRO A 74 17.86 27.37 -7.33
N SER A 75 18.35 26.37 -8.06
CA SER A 75 17.97 24.96 -7.91
C SER A 75 18.45 24.29 -6.62
N CYS A 76 19.34 24.91 -5.85
CA CYS A 76 19.88 24.34 -4.61
C CYS A 76 19.04 24.70 -3.38
N ALA A 77 18.40 25.89 -3.36
CA ALA A 77 17.63 26.37 -2.22
C ALA A 77 16.15 25.98 -2.21
N GLY A 78 15.53 25.79 -3.38
CA GLY A 78 14.12 25.37 -3.46
C GLY A 78 13.92 23.86 -3.38
N ASN A 79 14.94 23.07 -3.76
CA ASN A 79 14.75 21.65 -4.01
C ASN A 79 15.12 20.75 -2.83
N GLN A 80 15.75 21.24 -1.76
CA GLN A 80 16.21 20.34 -0.70
C GLN A 80 15.03 19.84 0.16
N ASP A 81 14.16 20.75 0.61
CA ASP A 81 12.98 20.40 1.39
C ASP A 81 11.98 19.59 0.55
N GLU A 82 11.72 20.01 -0.69
CA GLU A 82 10.85 19.29 -1.62
C GLU A 82 11.39 17.90 -2.00
N ARG A 83 12.72 17.76 -2.11
CA ARG A 83 13.35 16.46 -2.35
C ARG A 83 13.27 15.57 -1.13
N GLU A 84 13.48 16.12 0.07
CA GLU A 84 13.41 15.34 1.30
C GLU A 84 11.98 14.85 1.57
N THR A 85 10.97 15.70 1.36
CA THR A 85 9.57 15.30 1.44
C THR A 85 9.21 14.27 0.37
N ALA A 86 9.59 14.48 -0.89
CA ALA A 86 9.35 13.51 -1.95
C ALA A 86 10.03 12.15 -1.69
N LEU A 87 11.24 12.14 -1.13
CA LEU A 87 11.94 10.91 -0.75
C LEU A 87 11.26 10.21 0.44
N ALA A 88 10.75 10.96 1.42
CA ALA A 88 10.00 10.40 2.53
C ALA A 88 8.68 9.79 2.07
N GLU A 89 7.95 10.46 1.18
CA GLU A 89 6.71 9.97 0.58
C GLU A 89 6.96 8.70 -0.26
N LEU A 90 8.01 8.69 -1.07
CA LEU A 90 8.38 7.54 -1.88
C LEU A 90 8.65 6.31 -1.00
N LYS A 91 9.42 6.46 0.08
CA LYS A 91 9.66 5.38 1.05
C LYS A 91 8.39 4.88 1.72
N ALA A 92 7.47 5.78 2.08
CA ALA A 92 6.20 5.42 2.69
C ALA A 92 5.30 4.64 1.70
N ILE A 93 5.29 5.03 0.43
CA ILE A 93 4.55 4.34 -0.63
C ILE A 93 5.15 2.97 -0.92
N GLU A 94 6.49 2.87 -1.00
CA GLU A 94 7.18 1.58 -1.21
C GLU A 94 6.89 0.59 -0.08
N LEU A 95 6.85 1.06 1.18
CA LEU A 95 6.51 0.22 2.32
C LEU A 95 5.08 -0.33 2.18
N LYS A 96 4.10 0.55 1.94
CA LYS A 96 2.70 0.14 1.75
C LYS A 96 2.53 -0.80 0.56
N HIS A 97 3.24 -0.56 -0.53
CA HIS A 97 3.21 -1.44 -1.70
C HIS A 97 3.73 -2.84 -1.35
N ASN A 98 4.80 -2.94 -0.56
CA ASN A 98 5.32 -4.24 -0.13
C ASN A 98 4.36 -4.95 0.83
N GLU A 99 3.75 -4.24 1.78
CA GLU A 99 2.73 -4.78 2.68
C GLU A 99 1.53 -5.33 1.90
N LEU A 100 0.96 -4.53 0.99
CA LEU A 100 -0.16 -4.96 0.14
C LEU A 100 0.22 -6.14 -0.76
N LYS A 101 1.45 -6.15 -1.27
CA LYS A 101 1.93 -7.25 -2.10
C LYS A 101 2.09 -8.55 -1.32
N GLU A 102 2.56 -8.49 -0.07
CA GLU A 102 2.63 -9.64 0.83
C GLU A 102 1.23 -10.15 1.19
N GLU A 103 0.28 -9.25 1.41
CA GLU A 103 -1.13 -9.59 1.64
C GLU A 103 -1.76 -10.27 0.41
N MET A 104 -1.52 -9.77 -0.80
CA MET A 104 -1.99 -10.43 -2.03
C MET A 104 -1.45 -11.85 -2.20
N VAL A 105 -0.25 -12.14 -1.71
CA VAL A 105 0.30 -13.52 -1.74
C VAL A 105 -0.48 -14.45 -0.82
N GLN A 106 -1.00 -13.96 0.31
CA GLN A 106 -1.82 -14.79 1.21
C GLN A 106 -3.15 -15.19 0.56
N TYR A 107 -3.68 -14.35 -0.32
CA TYR A 107 -4.90 -14.61 -1.07
C TYR A 107 -4.66 -15.27 -2.43
N ALA A 108 -3.41 -15.61 -2.78
CA ALA A 108 -3.10 -16.25 -4.06
C ALA A 108 -3.77 -17.61 -4.23
N ASP A 109 -4.06 -18.32 -3.14
CA ASP A 109 -4.74 -19.61 -3.15
C ASP A 109 -6.28 -19.49 -3.20
N ASN A 110 -6.83 -18.27 -3.03
CA ASN A 110 -8.26 -18.00 -3.09
C ASN A 110 -8.69 -17.65 -4.52
N ASP A 111 -8.39 -18.52 -5.49
CA ASP A 111 -8.83 -18.35 -6.87
C ASP A 111 -10.38 -18.38 -6.94
N PRO A 112 -11.05 -17.29 -7.34
CA PRO A 112 -12.50 -17.26 -7.49
C PRO A 112 -13.00 -18.33 -8.46
N ALA A 113 -12.19 -18.70 -9.46
CA ALA A 113 -12.54 -19.76 -10.39
C ALA A 113 -12.52 -21.15 -9.73
N ALA A 114 -11.59 -21.40 -8.79
CA ALA A 114 -11.55 -22.63 -8.02
C ALA A 114 -12.76 -22.75 -7.07
N PHE A 115 -13.15 -21.65 -6.41
CA PHE A 115 -14.32 -21.63 -5.55
C PHE A 115 -15.63 -21.86 -6.33
N GLU A 116 -15.80 -21.20 -7.46
CA GLU A 116 -16.96 -21.41 -8.34
C GLU A 116 -16.99 -22.81 -8.94
N ALA A 117 -15.84 -23.41 -9.27
CA ALA A 117 -15.77 -24.80 -9.69
C ALA A 117 -16.21 -25.76 -8.57
N MET A 118 -15.80 -25.48 -7.32
CA MET A 118 -16.19 -26.29 -6.16
C MET A 118 -17.69 -26.23 -5.89
N LYS A 119 -18.32 -25.06 -5.96
CA LYS A 119 -19.79 -24.92 -5.83
C LYS A 119 -20.54 -25.73 -6.88
N LYS A 120 -20.14 -25.61 -8.16
CA LYS A 120 -20.77 -26.38 -9.25
C LYS A 120 -20.61 -27.88 -9.06
N ALA A 121 -19.44 -28.33 -8.58
CA ALA A 121 -19.22 -29.73 -8.29
C ALA A 121 -20.14 -30.24 -7.16
N ILE A 122 -20.36 -29.42 -6.12
CA ILE A 122 -21.29 -29.73 -5.02
C ILE A 122 -22.72 -29.85 -5.55
N GLU A 123 -23.19 -28.91 -6.39
CA GLU A 123 -24.53 -28.96 -6.99
C GLU A 123 -24.74 -30.24 -7.81
N VAL A 124 -23.75 -30.61 -8.63
CA VAL A 124 -23.81 -31.84 -9.44
C VAL A 124 -23.83 -33.09 -8.56
N ALA A 125 -22.96 -33.16 -7.55
CA ALA A 125 -22.91 -34.30 -6.63
C ALA A 125 -24.20 -34.44 -5.82
N HIS A 126 -24.76 -33.31 -5.38
CA HIS A 126 -26.03 -33.26 -4.65
C HIS A 126 -27.20 -33.76 -5.50
N GLY A 127 -27.34 -33.25 -6.73
CA GLY A 127 -28.36 -33.71 -7.66
C GLY A 127 -28.21 -35.20 -8.00
N ALA A 128 -26.97 -35.68 -8.14
CA ALA A 128 -26.70 -37.10 -8.38
C ALA A 128 -27.09 -37.97 -7.17
N ALA A 129 -26.76 -37.55 -5.95
CA ALA A 129 -27.13 -38.27 -4.73
C ALA A 129 -28.64 -38.42 -4.61
N ASN A 130 -29.40 -37.33 -4.78
CA ASN A 130 -30.86 -37.34 -4.71
C ASN A 130 -31.51 -38.19 -5.81
N ARG A 131 -30.93 -38.21 -7.02
CA ARG A 131 -31.38 -39.10 -8.10
C ARG A 131 -31.16 -40.58 -7.75
N TRP A 132 -30.07 -40.93 -7.07
CA TRP A 132 -29.88 -42.28 -6.58
C TRP A 132 -30.84 -42.62 -5.44
N THR A 133 -31.17 -41.66 -4.57
CA THR A 133 -32.24 -41.79 -3.56
C THR A 133 -33.58 -42.12 -4.22
N ASP A 134 -33.97 -41.42 -5.30
CA ASP A 134 -35.19 -41.72 -6.06
C ASP A 134 -35.20 -43.16 -6.59
N ASN A 135 -34.07 -43.60 -7.17
CA ASN A 135 -33.93 -44.95 -7.71
C ASN A 135 -34.08 -46.00 -6.61
N ILE A 136 -33.49 -45.78 -5.44
CA ILE A 136 -33.58 -46.66 -4.27
C ILE A 136 -35.03 -46.78 -3.81
N PHE A 137 -35.73 -45.66 -3.63
CA PHE A 137 -37.14 -45.67 -3.22
C PHE A 137 -38.04 -46.34 -4.24
N THR A 138 -37.82 -46.08 -5.54
CA THR A 138 -38.56 -46.73 -6.62
C THR A 138 -38.38 -48.25 -6.60
N LEU A 139 -37.14 -48.73 -6.42
CA LEU A 139 -36.85 -50.16 -6.32
C LEU A 139 -37.48 -50.78 -5.06
N ARG A 140 -37.38 -50.11 -3.90
CA ARG A 140 -37.99 -50.57 -2.65
C ARG A 140 -39.51 -50.71 -2.79
N GLN A 141 -40.15 -49.72 -3.42
CA GLN A 141 -41.58 -49.74 -3.69
C GLN A 141 -41.97 -50.87 -4.65
N TRP A 142 -41.24 -51.02 -5.76
CA TRP A 142 -41.51 -52.06 -6.75
C TRP A 142 -41.34 -53.47 -6.16
N CYS A 143 -40.24 -53.72 -5.46
CA CYS A 143 -39.98 -55.00 -4.80
C CYS A 143 -41.06 -55.35 -3.77
N SER A 144 -41.51 -54.35 -2.98
CA SER A 144 -42.56 -54.55 -1.99
C SER A 144 -43.92 -54.90 -2.61
N ASN A 145 -44.22 -54.35 -3.79
CA ASN A 145 -45.47 -54.61 -4.50
C ASN A 145 -45.47 -55.96 -5.25
N ASN A 146 -44.34 -56.33 -5.84
CA ASN A 146 -44.22 -57.54 -6.65
C ASN A 146 -43.84 -58.80 -5.84
N PHE A 147 -43.22 -58.65 -4.67
CA PHE A 147 -42.77 -59.77 -3.83
C PHE A 147 -43.22 -59.63 -2.37
N PRO A 148 -44.52 -59.76 -2.07
CA PRO A 148 -45.05 -59.56 -0.71
C PRO A 148 -44.47 -60.54 0.32
N GLU A 149 -44.18 -61.77 -0.11
CA GLU A 149 -43.64 -62.85 0.73
C GLU A 149 -42.18 -62.60 1.18
N ALA A 150 -41.43 -61.78 0.43
CA ALA A 150 -40.03 -61.46 0.72
C ALA A 150 -39.87 -60.11 1.46
N LYS A 151 -40.97 -59.44 1.81
CA LYS A 151 -40.96 -58.07 2.35
C LYS A 151 -40.10 -57.94 3.62
N GLU A 152 -40.21 -58.88 4.55
CA GLU A 152 -39.45 -58.85 5.81
C GLU A 152 -37.94 -59.07 5.59
N GLN A 153 -37.57 -59.96 4.67
CA GLN A 153 -36.16 -60.21 4.31
C GLN A 153 -35.54 -59.01 3.58
N LEU A 154 -36.30 -58.35 2.70
CA LEU A 154 -35.86 -57.13 2.01
C LEU A 154 -35.65 -55.97 2.99
N GLU A 155 -36.57 -55.76 3.93
CA GLU A 155 -36.43 -54.73 4.97
C GLU A 155 -35.22 -54.99 5.88
N HIS A 156 -34.96 -56.25 6.25
CA HIS A 156 -33.74 -56.61 6.98
C HIS A 156 -32.47 -56.29 6.18
N MET A 157 -32.43 -56.67 4.89
CA MET A 157 -31.31 -56.39 4.00
C MET A 157 -31.06 -54.88 3.88
N TYR A 158 -32.10 -54.07 3.69
CA TYR A 158 -31.97 -52.61 3.59
C TYR A 158 -31.36 -52.01 4.87
N LYS A 159 -31.78 -52.49 6.05
CA LYS A 159 -31.21 -52.05 7.33
C LYS A 159 -29.75 -52.47 7.49
N GLU A 160 -29.37 -53.67 7.08
CA GLU A 160 -27.98 -54.15 7.14
C GLU A 160 -27.03 -53.35 6.24
N ILE A 161 -27.49 -52.94 5.05
CA ILE A 161 -26.68 -52.13 4.12
C ILE A 161 -26.71 -50.63 4.43
N GLY A 162 -27.36 -50.22 5.53
CA GLY A 162 -27.38 -48.84 6.02
C GLY A 162 -28.50 -47.96 5.46
N ILE A 163 -29.47 -48.54 4.75
CA ILE A 163 -30.71 -47.84 4.36
C ILE A 163 -31.70 -48.00 5.51
N THR A 164 -31.50 -47.17 6.54
CA THR A 164 -32.33 -47.15 7.74
C THR A 164 -33.57 -46.27 7.55
N ASP A 165 -34.44 -46.22 8.57
CA ASP A 165 -35.66 -45.43 8.54
C ASP A 165 -35.39 -43.90 8.49
N ASP A 166 -34.13 -43.48 8.72
CA ASP A 166 -33.66 -42.08 8.64
C ASP A 166 -33.01 -41.74 7.28
N PHE A 167 -32.97 -42.69 6.33
CA PHE A 167 -32.41 -42.44 5.00
C PHE A 167 -33.38 -41.59 4.18
N ASP A 168 -32.96 -40.36 3.86
CA ASP A 168 -33.75 -39.40 3.10
C ASP A 168 -32.89 -38.61 2.10
N TYR A 169 -33.51 -37.69 1.37
CA TYR A 169 -32.81 -36.76 0.49
C TYR A 169 -31.78 -35.94 1.24
N VAL A 170 -30.67 -35.66 0.57
CA VAL A 170 -29.68 -34.72 1.08
C VAL A 170 -30.28 -33.32 1.00
N GLU A 171 -30.42 -32.65 2.13
CA GLU A 171 -30.87 -31.25 2.19
C GLU A 171 -29.69 -30.31 1.91
N PHE A 172 -29.93 -29.30 1.08
CA PHE A 172 -28.97 -28.23 0.86
C PHE A 172 -29.17 -27.15 1.91
N SER A 173 -28.23 -26.99 2.84
CA SER A 173 -28.25 -25.86 3.77
C SER A 173 -27.49 -24.67 3.18
N PRO A 174 -28.17 -23.54 2.85
CA PRO A 174 -27.50 -22.34 2.36
C PRO A 174 -26.49 -21.78 3.36
N ALA A 175 -26.70 -22.04 4.66
CA ALA A 175 -25.81 -21.58 5.73
C ALA A 175 -24.42 -22.21 5.68
N ALA A 176 -24.26 -23.41 5.10
CA ALA A 176 -22.96 -24.08 4.98
C ALA A 176 -22.04 -23.42 3.94
N ILE A 177 -22.62 -22.75 2.93
CA ILE A 177 -21.87 -22.03 1.89
C ILE A 177 -21.48 -20.63 2.36
N GLN A 178 -22.30 -20.02 3.23
CA GLN A 178 -22.08 -18.69 3.77
C GLN A 178 -20.76 -18.58 4.55
N ILE A 179 -20.30 -19.65 5.21
CA ILE A 179 -19.08 -19.62 6.06
C ILE A 179 -17.81 -19.31 5.25
N CYS A 180 -17.81 -19.57 3.93
CA CYS A 180 -16.66 -19.28 3.07
C CYS A 180 -16.70 -17.85 2.46
N ALA A 181 -17.81 -17.12 2.61
CA ALA A 181 -18.02 -15.82 1.95
C ALA A 181 -17.87 -14.60 2.90
N VAL A 182 -17.57 -14.80 4.19
CA VAL A 182 -17.55 -13.72 5.20
C VAL A 182 -16.13 -13.13 5.42
N GLY A 183 -15.23 -13.28 4.43
CA GLY A 183 -13.93 -12.59 4.44
C GLY A 183 -13.99 -11.16 3.90
N ASP A 184 -14.97 -10.85 3.06
CA ASP A 184 -14.98 -9.62 2.24
C ASP A 184 -16.13 -8.68 2.65
N GLU A 185 -16.14 -8.25 3.91
CA GLU A 185 -16.72 -6.94 4.25
C GLU A 185 -15.65 -6.12 4.97
N GLU A 186 -14.88 -5.39 4.17
CA GLU A 186 -14.05 -4.26 4.61
C GLU A 186 -14.89 -3.30 5.47
N GLY A 187 -14.59 -3.26 6.77
CA GLY A 187 -14.53 -1.97 7.45
C GLY A 187 -13.29 -1.25 6.91
N ASN A 188 -13.31 0.02 6.52
CA ASN A 188 -13.75 1.21 7.25
C ASN A 188 -13.29 2.44 6.40
N PRO A 189 -13.76 3.69 6.57
CA PRO A 189 -14.74 4.26 7.51
C PRO A 189 -16.05 4.78 6.92
#